data_AF-F5J0P1-F1
#
_entry.id   AF-F5J0P1-F1
#
_cell.length_a   1.000
_cell.length_b   1.000
_cell.length_c   1.000
_cell.angle_alpha   90.00
_cell.angle_beta   90.00
_cell.angle_gamma   90.00
#
_symmetry.space_group_name_H-M   'P 1'
#
loop_
_entity.id
_entity.type
_entity.pdbx_description
1 polymer ?
#
loop_
_entity_poly.entity_id
_entity_poly.type
_entity_poly.pdbx_seq_one_letter_code
_entity_poly.pdbx_strand_id
1 'polypeptide(L)' 'MGDDTIFENYQRYDFYQLLWFTKADGDNIYFLDFNEYKIKEDQIVLIFPGQIDKLDVEGKEGYLFTIHNDIFYNISQ' A
#
# COMPACT_ATOMS: atom_id res chain seq x y z
N MET A 1 -16.09 18.49 17.98
CA MET A 1 -16.06 17.02 17.95
C MET A 1 -15.18 16.68 16.78
N GLY A 2 -13.93 16.29 17.04
CA GLY A 2 -12.99 15.92 15.99
C GLY A 2 -13.53 14.66 15.33
N ASP A 3 -13.55 14.67 14.00
CA ASP A 3 -14.00 13.53 13.21
C ASP A 3 -12.93 12.43 13.31
N ASP A 4 -13.03 11.60 14.35
CA ASP A 4 -12.12 10.46 14.60
C ASP A 4 -12.21 9.39 13.50
N THR A 5 -13.13 9.54 12.52
CA THR A 5 -13.27 8.63 11.38
C THR A 5 -12.21 8.80 10.30
N ILE A 6 -11.46 9.93 10.31
CA ILE A 6 -10.45 10.20 9.27
C ILE A 6 -9.35 9.14 9.28
N PHE A 7 -9.03 8.55 10.44
CA PHE A 7 -7.90 7.64 10.60
C PHE A 7 -8.22 6.14 10.52
N GLU A 8 -9.50 5.74 10.45
CA GLU A 8 -9.84 4.33 10.71
C GLU A 8 -9.19 3.34 9.73
N ASN A 9 -8.79 3.80 8.53
CA ASN A 9 -8.17 2.95 7.50
C ASN A 9 -6.79 3.41 7.01
N TYR A 10 -6.18 4.43 7.64
CA TYR A 10 -4.80 4.80 7.30
C TYR A 10 -3.82 3.97 8.10
N GLN A 11 -2.87 3.36 7.41
CA GLN A 11 -1.85 2.52 8.01
C GLN A 11 -0.47 3.12 7.78
N ARG A 12 0.45 2.82 8.70
CA ARG A 12 1.85 3.23 8.62
C ARG A 12 2.70 2.12 9.22
N TYR A 13 3.61 1.58 8.43
CA TYR A 13 4.43 0.45 8.81
C TYR A 13 5.91 0.84 8.91
N ASP A 14 6.69 0.06 9.64
CA ASP A 14 8.14 0.19 9.77
C ASP A 14 8.92 -0.76 8.85
N PHE A 15 8.23 -1.46 7.95
CA PHE A 15 8.76 -2.36 6.93
C PHE A 15 8.31 -1.96 5.52
N TYR A 16 8.95 -2.51 4.50
CA TYR A 16 8.54 -2.30 3.10
C TYR A 16 7.34 -3.18 2.76
N GLN A 17 6.44 -2.67 1.92
CA GLN A 17 5.38 -3.47 1.33
C GLN A 17 5.47 -3.44 -0.19
N LEU A 18 5.32 -4.60 -0.81
CA LEU A 18 5.15 -4.72 -2.25
C LEU A 18 3.73 -5.23 -2.52
N LEU A 19 2.90 -4.35 -3.08
CA LEU A 19 1.57 -4.68 -3.57
C LEU A 19 1.67 -4.99 -5.05
N TRP A 20 1.07 -6.10 -5.47
CA TRP A 20 0.90 -6.43 -6.87
C TRP A 20 -0.59 -6.67 -7.14
N PHE A 21 -1.21 -5.76 -7.88
CA PHE A 21 -2.61 -5.85 -8.28
C PHE A 21 -2.72 -6.68 -9.55
N THR A 22 -3.26 -7.89 -9.46
CA THR A 22 -3.52 -8.76 -10.62
C THR A 22 -4.86 -8.46 -11.27
N LYS A 23 -5.80 -7.88 -10.51
CA LYS A 23 -7.09 -7.42 -11.01
C LYS A 23 -7.51 -6.14 -10.30
N ALA A 24 -8.03 -5.18 -11.05
CA ALA A 24 -8.52 -3.91 -10.54
C ALA A 24 -9.75 -3.45 -11.34
N ASP A 25 -10.95 -3.71 -10.82
CA ASP A 25 -12.21 -3.34 -11.49
C ASP A 25 -12.61 -1.88 -11.18
N GLY A 26 -12.94 -1.10 -12.21
CA GLY A 26 -13.49 0.26 -12.05
C GLY A 26 -12.47 1.36 -11.72
N ASP A 27 -12.95 2.45 -11.09
CA ASP A 27 -12.12 3.61 -10.71
C ASP A 27 -11.53 3.42 -9.30
N ASN A 28 -10.66 2.42 -9.18
CA ASN A 28 -9.98 2.10 -7.94
C ASN A 28 -8.89 3.12 -7.59
N ILE A 29 -9.01 3.74 -6.42
CA ILE A 29 -8.06 4.72 -5.90
C ILE A 29 -7.24 4.08 -4.77
N TYR A 30 -5.93 4.26 -4.84
CA TYR A 30 -5.00 3.97 -3.76
C TYR A 30 -4.46 5.29 -3.20
N PHE A 31 -4.46 5.42 -1.88
CA PHE A 31 -3.96 6.60 -1.19
C PHE A 31 -2.57 6.30 -0.64
N LEU A 32 -1.60 7.15 -0.97
CA LEU A 32 -0.24 7.07 -0.47
C LEU A 32 0.30 8.48 -0.20
N ASP A 33 0.72 8.73 1.04
CA ASP A 33 1.24 10.02 1.51
C ASP A 33 0.34 11.21 1.11
N PHE A 34 -0.97 11.06 1.34
CA PHE A 34 -1.99 12.06 1.00
C PHE A 34 -2.15 12.36 -0.51
N ASN A 35 -1.60 11.50 -1.37
CA ASN A 35 -1.82 11.55 -2.82
C ASN A 35 -2.71 10.38 -3.26
N GLU A 36 -3.56 10.65 -4.25
CA GLU A 36 -4.43 9.65 -4.86
C GLU A 36 -3.82 9.11 -6.14
N TYR A 37 -3.78 7.78 -6.26
CA TYR A 37 -3.30 7.08 -7.44
C TYR A 37 -4.39 6.16 -7.97
N LYS A 38 -4.69 6.29 -9.26
CA LYS A 38 -5.55 5.31 -9.93
C LYS A 38 -4.76 4.02 -10.16
N ILE A 39 -5.27 2.92 -9.63
CA ILE A 39 -4.68 1.60 -9.79
C ILE A 39 -5.12 0.96 -11.12
N LYS A 40 -4.20 0.23 -11.74
CA LYS A 40 -4.43 -0.56 -12.95
C LYS A 40 -4.11 -2.03 -12.69
N GLU A 41 -4.65 -2.89 -13.55
CA GLU A 41 -4.24 -4.29 -13.62
C GLU A 41 -2.74 -4.41 -13.92
N ASP A 42 -2.12 -5.45 -13.36
CA ASP A 42 -0.68 -5.75 -13.42
C ASP A 42 0.24 -4.63 -12.90
N GLN A 43 -0.29 -3.75 -12.06
CA GLN A 43 0.50 -2.71 -11.42
C GLN A 43 1.15 -3.21 -10.14
N ILE A 44 2.45 -2.93 -9.99
CA ILE A 44 3.19 -3.14 -8.76
C ILE A 44 3.44 -1.80 -8.08
N VAL A 45 3.20 -1.74 -6.77
CA VAL A 45 3.44 -0.57 -5.93
C VAL A 45 4.36 -0.98 -4.78
N LEU A 46 5.46 -0.24 -4.61
CA LEU A 46 6.37 -0.40 -3.48
C LEU A 46 6.12 0.74 -2.48
N ILE A 47 5.79 0.38 -1.25
CA ILE A 47 5.64 1.31 -0.13
C ILE A 47 6.86 1.18 0.77
N PHE A 48 7.46 2.33 1.06
CA PHE A 48 8.62 2.46 1.92
C PHE A 48 8.20 2.56 3.40
N PRO A 49 9.05 2.10 4.32
CA PRO A 49 8.84 2.29 5.75
C PRO A 49 8.53 3.74 6.09
N GLY A 50 7.48 3.95 6.87
CA GLY A 50 7.06 5.25 7.35
C GLY A 50 6.15 6.03 6.41
N GLN A 51 5.89 5.57 5.19
CA GLN A 51 4.82 6.12 4.35
C GLN A 51 3.45 5.76 4.94
N ILE A 52 2.46 6.63 4.70
CA ILE A 52 1.08 6.43 5.16
C ILE A 52 0.25 6.00 3.97
N ASP A 53 -0.39 4.84 4.07
CA ASP A 53 -1.23 4.32 2.99
C ASP A 53 -2.66 4.00 3.44
N LYS A 54 -3.56 3.98 2.46
CA LYS A 54 -4.93 3.53 2.62
C LYS A 54 -5.39 2.86 1.33
N LEU A 55 -5.81 1.61 1.46
CA LEU A 55 -6.33 0.79 0.38
C LEU A 55 -7.71 0.26 0.76
N ASP A 56 -8.69 0.53 -0.10
CA ASP A 56 -9.92 -0.27 -0.13
C ASP A 56 -9.63 -1.54 -0.93
N VAL A 57 -9.92 -2.72 -0.39
CA VAL A 57 -9.65 -4.02 -1.05
C VAL A 57 -10.82 -4.49 -1.91
N GLU A 58 -11.99 -3.85 -1.83
CA GLU A 58 -13.15 -4.24 -2.63
C GLU A 58 -12.84 -4.10 -4.13
N GLY A 59 -13.24 -5.11 -4.92
CA GLY A 59 -13.03 -5.13 -6.38
C GLY A 59 -11.57 -5.29 -6.83
N LYS A 60 -10.66 -5.71 -5.94
CA LYS A 60 -9.23 -5.89 -6.22
C LYS A 60 -8.77 -7.31 -5.88
N GLU A 61 -7.89 -7.85 -6.71
CA GLU A 61 -7.17 -9.10 -6.44
C GLU A 61 -5.68 -8.87 -6.62
N GLY A 62 -4.87 -9.63 -5.88
CA GLY A 62 -3.44 -9.48 -5.96
C GLY A 62 -2.68 -10.12 -4.80
N TYR A 63 -1.44 -9.69 -4.66
CA TYR A 63 -0.50 -10.16 -3.65
C TYR A 63 0.04 -9.00 -2.83
N LEU A 64 0.20 -9.23 -1.53
CA LEU A 64 0.91 -8.34 -0.62
C LEU A 64 2.12 -9.10 -0.07
N PHE A 65 3.32 -8.55 -0.29
CA PHE A 65 4.54 -9.00 0.32
C PHE A 65 5.00 -7.97 1.35
N THR A 66 5.25 -8.40 2.57
CA THR A 66 5.90 -7.58 3.61
C THR A 66 7.37 -7.95 3.68
N ILE A 67 8.25 -6.96 3.62
CA ILE A 67 9.70 -7.16 3.57
C ILE A 67 10.34 -6.39 4.71
N HIS A 68 10.83 -7.12 5.72
CA HIS A 68 11.58 -6.54 6.82
C HIS A 68 12.88 -5.90 6.34
N ASN A 69 13.25 -4.77 6.96
CA ASN A 69 14.46 -4.02 6.61
C ASN A 69 15.72 -4.88 6.61
N ASP A 70 15.82 -5.83 7.55
CA ASP A 70 16.95 -6.75 7.72
C ASP A 70 17.24 -7.59 6.46
N ILE A 71 16.22 -7.89 5.65
CA ILE A 71 16.41 -8.63 4.40
C ILE A 71 17.26 -7.84 3.40
N PHE A 72 17.05 -6.53 3.28
CA PHE A 72 17.85 -5.70 2.38
C PHE A 72 19.30 -5.57 2.86
N TYR A 73 19.51 -5.43 4.17
CA TYR A 73 20.87 -5.44 4.74
C TYR A 73 21.62 -6.73 4.44
N ASN A 74 20.93 -7.88 4.47
CA ASN A 74 21.54 -9.18 4.21
C ASN A 74 21.90 -9.42 2.74
N ILE A 75 21.16 -8.82 1.79
CA ILE A 75 21.38 -9.02 0.34
C ILE A 75 22.45 -8.06 -0.19
N SER A 76 22.67 -6.90 0.44
CA SER A 76 23.64 -5.90 0.00
C SER A 76 25.09 -6.14 0.46
N GLN A 77 25.40 -7.33 1.00
CA GLN A 77 26.74 -7.75 1.44
C GLN A 77 27.38 -8.68 0.40
#